data_AF-A0A5A7NCW9-F1
#
_entry.id   AF-A0A5A7NCW9-F1
#
_cell.length_a   1.000
_cell.length_b   1.000
_cell.length_c   1.000
_cell.angle_alpha   90.00
_cell.angle_beta   90.00
_cell.angle_gamma   90.00
#
_symmetry.space_group_name_H-M   'P 1'
#
loop_
_entity.id
_entity.type
_entity.pdbx_description
1 polymer ?
#
loop_
_entity_poly.entity_id
_entity_poly.type
_entity_poly.pdbx_seq_one_letter_code
_entity_poly.pdbx_strand_id
1 'polypeptide(L)'
;MEAITASMALAGYADSAGRIHLLNGHVEDALAWYEAARLAADQGNLDARRAMLALWPLMAVIDETGTVSIEPDMLDLWMSTHPGRTEHEQLSRTDLLFTVFEGLGKPVPFDLQQRALTAPLRHGPIPPATLWRQLIQAITSHRTGETVLTTLVALGEDGPAFVSTPVLSTLLVGLREAGLEQDSRRLAMEA
;
A
#
# COMPACT_ATOMS: atom_id res chain seq x y z
N MET A 1 -18.58 -19.33 14.00
CA MET A 1 -17.23 -19.86 13.79
C MET A 1 -16.34 -19.00 14.66
N GLU A 2 -15.73 -19.56 15.70
CA GLU A 2 -14.86 -18.80 16.60
C GLU A 2 -13.63 -18.33 15.83
N ALA A 3 -13.31 -17.03 15.90
CA ALA A 3 -12.15 -16.48 15.22
C ALA A 3 -10.87 -16.97 15.91
N ILE A 4 -9.92 -17.48 15.13
CA ILE A 4 -8.60 -17.88 15.64
C ILE A 4 -7.88 -16.62 16.12
N THR A 5 -7.47 -16.59 17.38
CA THR A 5 -6.78 -15.44 17.97
C THR A 5 -5.29 -15.46 17.60
N ALA A 6 -4.74 -14.27 17.35
CA ALA A 6 -3.32 -14.10 17.11
C ALA A 6 -2.49 -14.60 18.31
N SER A 7 -1.46 -15.39 18.02
CA SER A 7 -0.51 -15.85 19.04
C SER A 7 0.82 -16.19 18.40
N MET A 8 1.90 -16.14 19.20
CA MET A 8 3.24 -16.48 18.73
C MET A 8 3.35 -17.93 18.23
N ALA A 9 2.55 -18.84 18.76
CA ALA A 9 2.50 -20.24 18.33
C ALA A 9 1.94 -20.40 16.91
N LEU A 10 1.07 -19.48 16.47
CA LEU A 10 0.45 -19.48 15.15
C LEU A 10 1.05 -18.42 14.22
N ALA A 11 2.12 -17.75 14.63
CA ALA A 11 2.73 -16.60 13.93
C ALA A 11 3.09 -16.87 12.45
N GLY A 12 3.38 -18.12 12.08
CA GLY A 12 3.62 -18.50 10.67
C GLY A 12 2.43 -18.29 9.74
N TYR A 13 1.20 -18.19 10.28
CA TYR A 13 -0.02 -17.94 9.52
C TYR A 13 -0.42 -16.46 9.44
N ALA A 14 0.38 -15.56 10.03
CA ALA A 14 0.02 -14.15 10.16
C ALA A 14 -0.24 -13.46 8.81
N ASP A 15 0.45 -13.85 7.73
CA ASP A 15 0.21 -13.29 6.40
C ASP A 15 -1.24 -13.54 5.93
N SER A 16 -1.68 -14.79 5.94
CA SER A 16 -3.04 -15.16 5.51
C SER A 16 -4.09 -14.63 6.47
N ALA A 17 -3.90 -14.79 7.78
CA ALA A 17 -4.85 -14.33 8.78
C ALA A 17 -4.98 -12.79 8.78
N GLY A 18 -3.85 -12.09 8.75
CA GLY A 18 -3.79 -10.62 8.68
C GLY A 18 -4.50 -10.07 7.44
N ARG A 19 -4.25 -10.64 6.26
CA ARG A 19 -4.96 -10.25 5.02
C ARG A 19 -6.47 -10.45 5.11
N ILE A 20 -6.92 -11.56 5.69
CA ILE A 20 -8.37 -11.82 5.89
C ILE A 20 -8.97 -10.75 6.81
N HIS A 21 -8.29 -10.39 7.91
CA HIS A 21 -8.78 -9.33 8.79
C HIS A 21 -8.80 -7.96 8.09
N LEU A 22 -7.76 -7.63 7.32
CA LEU A 22 -7.72 -6.38 6.52
C LEU A 22 -8.86 -6.31 5.49
N LEU A 23 -9.13 -7.41 4.78
CA LEU A 23 -10.25 -7.49 3.82
C LEU A 23 -11.62 -7.30 4.47
N ASN A 24 -11.75 -7.65 5.76
CA ASN A 24 -12.97 -7.45 6.53
C ASN A 24 -12.98 -6.10 7.30
N GLY A 25 -11.97 -5.26 7.13
CA GLY A 25 -11.84 -3.98 7.84
C GLY A 25 -11.45 -4.10 9.32
N HIS A 26 -11.07 -5.29 9.79
CA HIS A 26 -10.67 -5.54 11.17
C HIS A 26 -9.17 -5.23 11.38
N VAL A 27 -8.80 -3.96 11.28
CA VAL A 27 -7.40 -3.50 11.32
C VAL A 27 -6.70 -3.87 12.63
N GLU A 28 -7.40 -3.78 13.77
CA GLU A 28 -6.84 -4.13 15.09
C GLU A 28 -6.45 -5.61 15.18
N ASP A 29 -7.27 -6.51 14.63
CA ASP A 29 -6.96 -7.94 14.59
C ASP A 29 -5.78 -8.23 13.65
N ALA A 30 -5.72 -7.56 12.49
CA ALA A 30 -4.59 -7.67 11.58
C ALA A 30 -3.29 -7.20 12.23
N LEU A 31 -3.34 -6.12 13.02
CA LEU A 31 -2.22 -5.63 13.80
C LEU A 31 -1.79 -6.64 14.87
N ALA A 32 -2.73 -7.29 15.55
CA ALA A 32 -2.42 -8.34 16.52
C ALA A 32 -1.68 -9.52 15.86
N TRP A 33 -2.07 -9.93 14.65
CA TRP A 33 -1.36 -10.93 13.87
C TRP A 33 0.04 -10.48 13.44
N TYR A 34 0.17 -9.23 12.98
CA TYR A 34 1.46 -8.64 12.63
C TYR A 34 2.42 -8.61 13.83
N GLU A 35 1.96 -8.16 15.00
CA GLU A 35 2.77 -8.09 16.22
C GLU A 35 3.14 -9.48 16.75
N ALA A 36 2.23 -10.46 16.69
CA ALA A 36 2.54 -11.84 17.04
C ALA A 36 3.64 -12.43 16.14
N ALA A 37 3.60 -12.13 14.84
CA ALA A 37 4.64 -12.52 13.89
C ALA A 37 5.97 -11.82 14.16
N ARG A 38 5.96 -10.52 14.45
CA ARG A 38 7.15 -9.75 14.80
C ARG A 38 7.83 -10.31 16.05
N LEU A 39 7.09 -10.52 17.13
CA LEU A 39 7.62 -11.08 18.38
C LEU A 39 8.21 -12.48 18.19
N ALA A 40 7.57 -13.34 17.38
CA ALA A 40 8.10 -14.67 17.10
C ALA A 40 9.33 -14.64 16.17
N ALA A 41 9.36 -13.71 15.21
CA ALA A 41 10.50 -13.48 14.33
C ALA A 41 11.74 -12.99 15.10
N ASP A 42 11.54 -12.14 16.11
CA ASP A 42 12.58 -11.67 17.04
C ASP A 42 13.17 -12.81 17.87
N GLN A 43 12.36 -13.85 18.16
CA GLN A 43 12.81 -15.09 18.81
C GLN A 43 13.44 -16.11 17.84
N GLY A 44 13.65 -15.73 16.58
CA GLY A 44 14.31 -16.57 15.57
C GLY A 44 13.38 -17.51 14.79
N ASN A 45 12.05 -17.38 14.92
CA ASN A 45 11.12 -18.16 14.11
C ASN A 45 11.13 -17.64 12.66
N LEU A 46 11.65 -18.46 11.74
CA LEU A 46 11.80 -18.10 10.32
C LEU A 46 10.48 -17.99 9.58
N ASP A 47 9.48 -18.83 9.91
CA ASP A 47 8.17 -18.79 9.27
C ASP A 47 7.39 -17.55 9.72
N ALA A 48 7.49 -17.20 11.00
CA ALA A 48 6.96 -15.94 11.52
C ALA A 48 7.61 -14.72 10.85
N ARG A 49 8.94 -14.74 10.64
CA ARG A 49 9.65 -13.67 9.93
C ARG A 49 9.15 -13.49 8.50
N ARG A 50 8.95 -14.59 7.77
CA ARG A 50 8.39 -14.56 6.41
C ARG A 50 6.98 -13.97 6.41
N ALA A 51 6.11 -14.44 7.31
CA ALA A 51 4.75 -13.96 7.43
C ALA A 51 4.68 -12.46 7.81
N MET A 52 5.53 -12.02 8.75
CA MET A 52 5.68 -10.62 9.12
C MET A 52 6.08 -9.76 7.92
N LEU A 53 7.11 -10.17 7.17
CA LEU A 53 7.55 -9.44 5.97
C LEU A 53 6.45 -9.40 4.90
N ALA A 54 5.70 -10.48 4.70
CA ALA A 54 4.62 -10.54 3.71
C ALA A 54 3.47 -9.57 4.01
N LEU A 55 3.20 -9.37 5.31
CA LEU A 55 2.11 -8.54 5.79
C LEU A 55 2.53 -7.06 5.98
N TRP A 56 3.82 -6.79 6.20
CA TRP A 56 4.36 -5.46 6.51
C TRP A 56 3.88 -4.33 5.57
N PRO A 57 3.92 -4.45 4.23
CA PRO A 57 3.50 -3.37 3.35
C PRO A 57 2.05 -2.95 3.57
N LEU A 58 1.16 -3.93 3.77
CA LEU A 58 -0.26 -3.66 4.00
C LEU A 58 -0.49 -2.96 5.34
N MET A 59 0.24 -3.39 6.38
CA MET A 59 0.20 -2.72 7.67
C MET A 59 0.73 -1.29 7.59
N ALA A 60 1.81 -1.06 6.84
CA ALA A 60 2.37 0.27 6.63
C ALA A 60 1.41 1.20 5.86
N VAL A 61 0.63 0.67 4.91
CA VAL A 61 -0.39 1.42 4.16
C VAL A 61 -1.56 1.84 5.07
N ILE A 62 -2.11 0.90 5.83
CA ILE A 62 -3.30 1.17 6.65
C ILE A 62 -2.98 1.93 7.94
N ASP A 63 -1.73 1.90 8.41
CA ASP A 63 -1.31 2.56 9.64
C ASP A 63 -1.33 4.10 9.52
N GLU A 64 -2.34 4.69 10.14
CA GLU A 64 -2.56 6.13 10.29
C GLU A 64 -1.63 6.77 11.32
N THR A 65 -1.24 6.02 12.35
CA THR A 65 -0.52 6.53 13.52
C THR A 65 0.99 6.61 13.32
N GLY A 66 1.52 5.95 12.28
CA GLY A 66 2.96 5.84 12.04
C GLY A 66 3.65 4.87 13.00
N THR A 67 2.89 3.97 13.64
CA THR A 67 3.41 2.89 14.49
C THR A 67 4.24 1.89 13.68
N VAL A 68 3.87 1.64 12.42
CA VAL A 68 4.60 0.76 11.50
C VAL A 68 5.66 1.59 10.76
N SER A 69 6.90 1.48 11.23
CA SER A 69 8.06 2.17 10.66
C SER A 69 8.36 1.68 9.24
N ILE A 70 8.68 2.60 8.33
CA ILE A 70 9.19 2.32 6.99
C ILE A 70 10.69 2.60 6.98
N GLU A 71 11.45 1.57 7.33
CA GLU A 71 12.91 1.64 7.40
C GLU A 71 13.51 1.14 6.08
N PRO A 72 14.59 1.76 5.58
CA PRO A 72 15.27 1.33 4.37
C PRO A 72 15.61 -0.17 4.39
N ASP A 73 16.17 -0.66 5.50
CA ASP A 73 16.56 -2.06 5.68
C ASP A 73 15.35 -3.01 5.61
N MET A 74 14.19 -2.60 6.15
CA MET A 74 12.96 -3.38 6.07
C MET A 74 12.41 -3.44 4.66
N LEU A 75 12.48 -2.32 3.93
CA LEU A 75 12.05 -2.27 2.54
C LEU A 75 12.96 -3.13 1.65
N ASP A 76 14.27 -3.06 1.86
CA ASP A 76 15.26 -3.91 1.20
C ASP A 76 15.05 -5.40 1.49
N LEU A 77 14.79 -5.73 2.76
CA LEU A 77 14.49 -7.09 3.17
C LEU A 77 13.18 -7.58 2.53
N TRP A 78 12.14 -6.74 2.49
CA TRP A 78 10.89 -7.07 1.83
C TRP A 78 11.09 -7.35 0.34
N MET A 79 11.80 -6.46 -0.37
CA MET A 79 12.10 -6.59 -1.79
C MET A 79 12.89 -7.87 -2.08
N SER A 80 13.84 -8.25 -1.23
CA SER A 80 14.67 -9.45 -1.41
C SER A 80 13.98 -10.76 -0.99
N THR A 81 12.97 -10.69 -0.10
CA THR A 81 12.30 -11.87 0.46
C THR A 81 11.05 -12.29 -0.32
N HIS A 82 10.39 -11.37 -1.02
CA HIS A 82 9.20 -11.66 -1.83
C HIS A 82 9.54 -11.59 -3.32
N PRO A 83 10.14 -12.66 -3.89
CA PRO A 83 10.24 -12.72 -5.33
C PRO A 83 8.82 -12.75 -5.89
N GLY A 84 8.49 -11.79 -6.76
CA GLY A 84 7.49 -12.07 -7.79
C GLY A 84 7.89 -13.38 -8.49
N ARG A 85 6.94 -14.08 -9.13
CA ARG A 85 7.29 -15.31 -9.86
C ARG A 85 8.33 -15.04 -10.94
N THR A 86 8.45 -13.78 -11.36
CA THR A 86 9.46 -13.26 -12.28
C THR A 86 10.03 -11.94 -11.75
N GLU A 87 11.22 -11.57 -12.25
CA GLU A 87 11.84 -10.25 -12.00
C GLU A 87 10.89 -9.10 -12.41
N HIS A 88 10.17 -9.27 -13.51
CA HIS A 88 9.16 -8.30 -13.97
C HIS A 88 8.06 -8.08 -12.92
N GLU A 89 7.48 -9.15 -12.38
CA GLU A 89 6.45 -9.05 -11.34
C GLU A 89 6.99 -8.42 -10.04
N GLN A 90 8.24 -8.74 -9.68
CA GLN A 90 8.89 -8.17 -8.50
C GLN A 90 9.06 -6.66 -8.65
N LEU A 91 9.61 -6.21 -9.78
CA LEU A 91 9.81 -4.79 -10.06
C LEU A 91 8.48 -4.02 -10.12
N SER A 92 7.44 -4.57 -10.76
CA SER A 92 6.12 -3.93 -10.79
C SER A 92 5.48 -3.80 -9.41
N ARG A 93 5.64 -4.80 -8.53
CA ARG A 93 5.16 -4.73 -7.15
C ARG A 93 5.91 -3.68 -6.33
N THR A 94 7.22 -3.58 -6.53
CA THR A 94 8.05 -2.55 -5.88
C THR A 94 7.64 -1.15 -6.33
N ASP A 95 7.47 -0.92 -7.64
CA ASP A 95 7.01 0.36 -8.19
C ASP A 95 5.65 0.78 -7.63
N LEU A 96 4.69 -0.16 -7.59
CA LEU A 96 3.37 0.09 -6.99
C LEU A 96 3.48 0.46 -5.51
N LEU A 97 4.28 -0.28 -4.73
CA LEU A 97 4.43 -0.01 -3.30
C LEU A 97 5.04 1.37 -3.05
N PHE A 98 6.08 1.74 -3.81
CA PHE A 98 6.72 3.06 -3.67
C PHE A 98 5.74 4.18 -4.00
N THR A 99 4.97 4.00 -5.06
CA THR A 99 3.94 4.95 -5.49
C THR A 99 2.86 5.12 -4.45
N VAL A 100 2.42 4.04 -3.82
CA VAL A 100 1.48 4.09 -2.71
C VAL A 100 2.09 4.83 -1.52
N PHE A 101 3.31 4.51 -1.12
CA PHE A 101 3.98 5.19 0.00
C PHE A 101 4.12 6.69 -0.25
N GLU A 102 4.63 7.10 -1.42
CA GLU A 102 4.70 8.50 -1.82
C GLU A 102 3.32 9.18 -1.84
N GLY A 103 2.33 8.49 -2.40
CA GLY A 103 0.94 8.94 -2.43
C GLY A 103 0.32 9.14 -1.05
N LEU A 104 0.78 8.38 -0.06
CA LEU A 104 0.38 8.52 1.35
C LEU A 104 1.29 9.45 2.16
N GLY A 105 2.27 10.10 1.52
CA GLY A 105 3.21 11.02 2.16
C GLY A 105 4.27 10.32 3.00
N LYS A 106 4.49 9.02 2.75
CA LYS A 106 5.51 8.20 3.40
C LYS A 106 6.76 8.19 2.52
N PRO A 107 7.87 8.84 2.92
CA PRO A 107 9.03 8.99 2.05
C PRO A 107 9.69 7.63 1.76
N VAL A 108 10.00 7.40 0.49
CA VAL A 108 10.80 6.25 0.05
C VAL A 108 12.25 6.73 -0.18
N PRO A 109 13.27 6.01 0.32
CA PRO A 109 14.66 6.36 0.07
C PRO A 109 15.02 6.40 -1.42
N PHE A 110 15.78 7.41 -1.83
CA PHE A 110 16.09 7.68 -3.23
C PHE A 110 16.90 6.57 -3.91
N ASP A 111 17.83 5.96 -3.19
CA ASP A 111 18.60 4.81 -3.65
C ASP A 111 17.72 3.59 -3.95
N LEU A 112 16.64 3.40 -3.18
CA LEU A 112 15.67 2.35 -3.44
C LEU A 112 14.77 2.71 -4.63
N GLN A 113 14.32 3.96 -4.74
CA GLN A 113 13.59 4.46 -5.92
C GLN A 113 14.37 4.22 -7.22
N GLN A 114 15.70 4.44 -7.22
CA GLN A 114 16.54 4.21 -8.40
C GLN A 114 16.47 2.76 -8.91
N ARG A 115 16.26 1.79 -8.03
CA ARG A 115 16.14 0.37 -8.39
C ARG A 115 14.81 0.05 -9.08
N ALA A 116 13.79 0.88 -8.88
CA ALA A 116 12.49 0.76 -9.55
C ALA A 116 12.42 1.50 -10.90
N LEU A 117 13.47 2.22 -11.33
CA LEU A 117 13.45 2.96 -12.61
C LEU A 117 13.28 2.06 -13.83
N THR A 118 13.72 0.81 -13.74
CA THR A 118 13.56 -0.20 -14.80
C THR A 118 12.29 -1.04 -14.60
N ALA A 119 11.40 -0.63 -13.69
CA ALA A 119 10.17 -1.35 -13.47
C ALA A 119 9.31 -1.33 -14.73
N PRO A 120 8.62 -2.45 -15.01
CA PRO A 120 7.67 -2.49 -16.10
C PRO A 120 6.53 -1.49 -15.90
N LEU A 121 6.10 -0.89 -17.00
CA LEU A 121 4.99 0.06 -16.97
C LEU A 121 3.70 -0.65 -16.55
N ARG A 122 3.08 -0.13 -15.48
CA ARG A 122 1.68 -0.42 -15.19
C ARG A 122 0.81 0.31 -16.21
N HIS A 123 0.25 -0.45 -17.15
CA HIS A 123 -0.69 0.08 -18.13
C HIS A 123 -2.03 0.36 -17.47
N GLY A 124 -2.62 1.50 -17.81
CA GLY A 124 -3.94 1.90 -17.38
C GLY A 124 -4.48 3.01 -18.29
N PRO A 125 -5.79 3.27 -18.24
CA PRO A 125 -6.37 4.36 -19.01
C PRO A 125 -5.71 5.68 -18.58
N ILE A 126 -5.32 6.48 -19.58
CA ILE A 126 -4.85 7.84 -19.34
C ILE A 126 -6.09 8.73 -19.30
N PRO A 127 -6.36 9.43 -18.19
CA PRO A 127 -7.50 10.35 -18.10
C PRO A 127 -7.44 11.40 -19.22
N PRO A 128 -8.60 11.82 -19.79
CA PRO A 128 -8.63 12.93 -20.73
C PRO A 128 -7.94 14.17 -20.14
N ALA A 129 -7.15 14.88 -20.95
CA ALA A 129 -6.33 15.99 -20.46
C ALA A 129 -7.13 17.11 -19.78
N THR A 130 -8.41 17.30 -20.18
CA THR A 130 -9.34 18.24 -19.53
C THR A 130 -9.72 17.78 -18.12
N LEU A 131 -10.07 16.50 -17.95
CA LEU A 131 -10.36 15.90 -16.65
C LEU A 131 -9.14 15.99 -15.73
N TRP A 132 -7.95 15.68 -16.26
CA TRP A 132 -6.71 15.78 -15.50
C TRP A 132 -6.43 17.21 -15.00
N ARG A 133 -6.59 18.22 -15.88
CA ARG A 133 -6.42 19.62 -15.47
C ARG A 133 -7.46 20.06 -14.43
N GLN A 134 -8.71 19.59 -14.57
CA GLN A 134 -9.76 19.85 -13.57
C GLN A 134 -9.39 19.26 -12.21
N LEU A 135 -8.88 18.02 -12.18
CA LEU A 135 -8.42 17.38 -10.94
C LEU A 135 -7.34 18.22 -10.26
N ILE A 136 -6.27 18.57 -10.99
CA ILE A 136 -5.17 19.36 -10.45
C ILE A 136 -5.66 20.73 -9.96
N GLN A 137 -6.57 21.37 -10.68
CA GLN A 137 -7.15 22.65 -10.27
C GLN A 137 -8.02 22.50 -9.02
N ALA A 138 -8.81 21.43 -8.90
CA ALA A 138 -9.64 21.16 -7.73
C ALA A 138 -8.78 20.92 -6.48
N ILE A 139 -7.72 20.10 -6.60
CA ILE A 139 -6.75 19.83 -5.52
C ILE A 139 -6.09 21.14 -5.06
N THR A 140 -5.48 21.88 -5.97
CA THR A 140 -4.74 23.12 -5.65
C THR A 140 -5.63 24.27 -5.16
N SER A 141 -6.92 24.22 -5.48
CA SER A 141 -7.92 25.19 -4.97
C SER A 141 -8.68 24.69 -3.75
N HIS A 142 -8.31 23.53 -3.18
CA HIS A 142 -8.96 22.90 -2.03
C HIS A 142 -10.48 22.69 -2.21
N ARG A 143 -10.93 22.37 -3.42
CA ARG A 143 -12.36 22.08 -3.72
C ARG A 143 -12.66 20.60 -3.46
N THR A 144 -12.80 20.20 -2.19
CA THR A 144 -12.93 18.79 -1.76
C THR A 144 -13.95 17.98 -2.58
N GLY A 145 -15.18 18.47 -2.77
CA GLY A 145 -16.20 17.74 -3.52
C GLY A 145 -15.84 17.52 -4.99
N GLU A 146 -15.19 18.50 -5.62
CA GLU A 146 -14.71 18.38 -7.01
C GLU A 146 -13.49 17.46 -7.09
N THR A 147 -12.59 17.50 -6.11
CA THR A 147 -11.48 16.55 -6.01
C THR A 147 -11.99 15.11 -5.92
N VAL A 148 -12.95 14.83 -5.04
CA VAL A 148 -13.55 13.50 -4.89
C VAL A 148 -14.23 13.05 -6.18
N LEU A 149 -15.11 13.87 -6.75
CA LEU A 149 -15.81 13.54 -7.99
C LEU A 149 -14.83 13.27 -9.14
N THR A 150 -13.83 14.13 -9.31
CA THR A 150 -12.87 14.02 -10.41
C THR A 150 -11.96 12.81 -10.24
N THR A 151 -11.58 12.48 -9.00
CA THR A 151 -10.84 11.24 -8.67
C THR A 151 -11.65 10.01 -9.04
N LEU A 152 -12.93 9.95 -8.67
CA LEU A 152 -13.81 8.82 -9.02
C LEU A 152 -13.96 8.67 -10.55
N VAL A 153 -14.12 9.77 -11.28
CA VAL A 153 -14.17 9.74 -12.75
C VAL A 153 -12.83 9.31 -13.37
N ALA A 154 -11.70 9.71 -12.76
CA ALA A 154 -10.37 9.32 -13.25
C ALA A 154 -10.02 7.86 -12.96
N LEU A 155 -10.55 7.27 -11.87
CA LEU A 155 -10.42 5.84 -11.58
C LEU A 155 -11.16 4.96 -12.60
N GLY A 156 -12.32 5.43 -13.05
CA GLY A 156 -13.19 4.66 -13.94
C GLY A 156 -13.82 3.44 -13.24
N GLU A 157 -14.45 2.57 -14.03
CA GLU A 157 -15.19 1.41 -13.51
C GLU A 157 -14.29 0.28 -13.01
N ASP A 158 -13.06 0.18 -13.53
CA ASP A 158 -12.12 -0.90 -13.18
C ASP A 158 -11.43 -0.64 -11.82
N GLY A 159 -11.42 0.60 -11.34
CA GLY A 159 -10.88 0.97 -10.02
C GLY A 159 -9.35 1.13 -9.94
N PRO A 160 -8.80 1.33 -8.73
CA PRO A 160 -7.40 1.71 -8.52
C PRO A 160 -6.38 0.62 -8.93
N ALA A 161 -6.82 -0.64 -9.00
CA ALA A 161 -6.02 -1.77 -9.47
C ALA A 161 -5.62 -1.67 -10.97
N PHE A 162 -6.28 -0.80 -11.74
CA PHE A 162 -6.12 -0.74 -13.20
C PHE A 162 -5.67 0.61 -13.74
N VAL A 163 -5.50 1.63 -12.89
CA VAL A 163 -4.93 2.92 -13.31
C VAL A 163 -3.40 2.85 -13.47
N SER A 164 -2.80 3.77 -14.23
CA SER A 164 -1.33 3.83 -14.25
C SER A 164 -0.77 4.33 -12.91
N THR A 165 0.46 3.94 -12.59
CA THR A 165 1.19 4.33 -11.38
C THR A 165 1.18 5.87 -11.12
N PRO A 166 1.48 6.74 -12.12
CA PRO A 166 1.46 8.19 -11.90
C PRO A 166 0.05 8.75 -11.64
N VAL A 167 -0.97 8.14 -12.26
CA VAL A 167 -2.37 8.49 -11.99
C VAL A 167 -2.69 8.15 -10.55
N LEU A 168 -2.42 6.91 -10.10
CA LEU A 168 -2.67 6.47 -8.72
C LEU A 168 -2.02 7.41 -7.70
N SER A 169 -0.73 7.73 -7.85
CA SER A 169 -0.03 8.65 -6.93
C SER A 169 -0.73 10.00 -6.84
N THR A 170 -1.12 10.59 -7.97
CA THR A 170 -1.81 11.88 -7.98
C THR A 170 -3.17 11.82 -7.29
N LEU A 171 -3.91 10.72 -7.46
CA LEU A 171 -5.20 10.53 -6.79
C LEU A 171 -5.03 10.40 -5.27
N LEU A 172 -4.05 9.62 -4.81
CA LEU A 172 -3.75 9.44 -3.38
C LEU A 172 -3.32 10.76 -2.73
N VAL A 173 -2.44 11.52 -3.39
CA VAL A 173 -2.05 12.87 -2.96
C VAL A 173 -3.27 13.78 -2.93
N GLY A 174 -4.07 13.80 -4.00
CA GLY A 174 -5.24 14.67 -4.10
C GLY A 174 -6.27 14.45 -2.99
N LEU A 175 -6.53 13.20 -2.62
CA LEU A 175 -7.40 12.86 -1.49
C LEU A 175 -6.81 13.34 -0.16
N ARG A 176 -5.50 13.14 0.06
CA ARG A 176 -4.81 13.60 1.26
C ARG A 176 -4.84 15.13 1.38
N GLU A 177 -4.50 15.86 0.33
CA GLU A 177 -4.55 17.35 0.31
C GLU A 177 -5.97 17.91 0.47
N ALA A 178 -7.00 17.07 0.26
CA ALA A 178 -8.41 17.42 0.49
C ALA A 178 -8.89 17.07 1.92
N GLY A 179 -8.02 16.55 2.80
CA GLY A 179 -8.34 16.11 4.16
C GLY A 179 -9.06 14.76 4.23
N LEU A 180 -8.84 13.90 3.24
CA LEU A 180 -9.45 12.56 3.12
C LEU A 180 -8.37 11.46 3.25
N GLU A 181 -7.57 11.53 4.31
CA GLU A 181 -6.46 10.60 4.57
C GLU A 181 -6.93 9.14 4.63
N GLN A 182 -8.06 8.89 5.30
CA GLN A 182 -8.59 7.54 5.46
C GLN A 182 -9.05 6.97 4.10
N ASP A 183 -9.68 7.78 3.27
CA ASP A 183 -10.11 7.36 1.92
C ASP A 183 -8.91 7.12 1.01
N SER A 184 -7.86 7.95 1.12
CA SER A 184 -6.58 7.72 0.41
C SER A 184 -5.98 6.36 0.76
N ARG A 185 -5.96 5.98 2.05
CA ARG A 185 -5.45 4.67 2.49
C ARG A 185 -6.33 3.50 2.02
N ARG A 186 -7.65 3.66 2.06
CA ARG A 186 -8.58 2.64 1.54
C ARG A 186 -8.37 2.43 0.03
N LEU A 187 -8.26 3.52 -0.73
CA LEU A 187 -7.96 3.45 -2.16
C LEU A 187 -6.62 2.78 -2.44
N ALA A 188 -5.58 3.07 -1.64
CA ALA A 188 -4.28 2.43 -1.74
C ALA A 188 -4.32 0.91 -1.45
N MET A 189 -5.20 0.46 -0.53
CA MET A 189 -5.38 -0.97 -0.23
C MET A 189 -6.08 -1.75 -1.36
N GLU A 190 -6.84 -1.06 -2.21
CA GLU A 190 -7.53 -1.66 -3.36
C GLU A 190 -6.66 -1.72 -4.63
N ALA A 191 -5.50 -1.05 -4.65
CA ALA A 191 -4.60 -0.95 -5.81
C ALA A 191 -3.70 -2.19 -5.99
#